data_AF-A0A2V8DTK0-F1
#
_entry.id   AF-A0A2V8DTK0-F1
#
_cell.length_a   1.000
_cell.length_b   1.000
_cell.length_c   1.000
_cell.angle_alpha   90.00
_cell.angle_beta   90.00
_cell.angle_gamma   90.00
#
_symmetry.space_group_name_H-M   'P 1'
#
loop_
_entity.id
_entity.type
_entity.pdbx_description
1 polymer ?
#
loop_
_entity_poly.entity_id
_entity_poly.type
_entity_poly.pdbx_seq_one_letter_code
_entity_poly.pdbx_strand_id
1 'polypeptide(L)'
;MNADGTPVYTKRNQGQRGQATVPVSESAANDPPNEALNGTLVIYVPPRGFQQFRPGVGKRIPKDSVLQWNLHYTMTGKPEKDRSRVGLWFQQVPLTVETLTRSSNRGDTYITQGQEVPEKVLSDPDSACAGPCLPVIPANEPNYAATGITAFQDDVTIHLMWPHMHVRGKDMTYLVTYPDGREDVLLNVPNYNFNWQLYYEFDQPVKLPAGSTLKVIGHFDNSVKNRGNPAPEKEVYWSEQSWDEMFTGFYEVSIDKKDRPMTAPVTARTGR
;
A
#
# COMPACT_ATOMS: atom_id res chain seq x y z
N MET A 1 2.25 22.64 -4.68
CA MET A 1 3.13 22.83 -3.50
C MET A 1 2.51 23.89 -2.62
N ASN A 2 2.58 23.73 -1.30
CA ASN A 2 2.36 24.82 -0.34
C ASN A 2 3.50 25.85 -0.45
N ALA A 3 3.37 26.99 0.25
CA ALA A 3 4.40 28.03 0.26
C ALA A 3 5.77 27.58 0.82
N ASP A 4 5.78 26.48 1.59
CA ASP A 4 6.98 25.85 2.16
C ASP A 4 7.59 24.74 1.28
N GLY A 5 7.08 24.55 0.06
CA GLY A 5 7.57 23.54 -0.87
C GLY A 5 7.00 22.13 -0.62
N THR A 6 6.17 21.91 0.40
CA THR A 6 5.54 20.60 0.62
C THR A 6 4.47 20.30 -0.43
N PRO A 7 4.29 19.04 -0.85
CA PRO A 7 3.23 18.69 -1.78
C PRO A 7 1.83 18.95 -1.19
N VAL A 8 0.88 19.29 -2.06
CA VAL A 8 -0.53 19.48 -1.68
C VAL A 8 -1.28 18.18 -1.91
N TYR A 9 -2.05 17.78 -0.90
CA TYR A 9 -2.79 16.53 -0.88
C TYR A 9 -4.28 16.78 -0.74
N THR A 10 -5.06 16.00 -1.48
CA THR A 10 -6.48 15.81 -1.17
C THR A 10 -6.62 14.54 -0.32
N LYS A 11 -6.97 14.70 0.97
CA LYS A 11 -7.36 13.57 1.83
C LYS A 11 -8.77 13.13 1.46
N ARG A 12 -8.94 11.90 0.96
CA ARG A 12 -10.26 11.40 0.56
C ARG A 12 -10.81 10.36 1.52
N ASN A 13 -12.01 10.64 2.04
CA ASN A 13 -12.89 9.65 2.65
C ASN A 13 -14.27 9.74 1.95
N GLN A 14 -14.42 9.11 0.77
CA GLN A 14 -15.59 9.31 -0.09
C GLN A 14 -16.65 8.23 0.13
N GLY A 15 -17.89 8.67 0.39
CA GLY A 15 -19.07 7.81 0.59
C GLY A 15 -19.53 7.07 -0.67
N GLN A 16 -20.29 6.00 -0.47
CA GLN A 16 -20.68 5.02 -1.50
C GLN A 16 -21.68 5.59 -2.53
N ARG A 17 -21.49 5.26 -3.82
CA ARG A 17 -22.54 5.38 -4.86
C ARG A 17 -22.47 4.25 -5.90
N GLY A 18 -23.64 3.67 -6.19
CA GLY A 18 -24.01 2.96 -7.43
C GLY A 18 -23.52 1.51 -7.57
N GLN A 19 -24.45 0.55 -7.69
CA GLN A 19 -24.16 -0.87 -7.92
C GLN A 19 -24.25 -1.25 -9.40
N ALA A 20 -23.35 -2.11 -9.87
CA ALA A 20 -23.51 -2.94 -11.05
C ALA A 20 -22.90 -4.33 -10.76
N THR A 21 -23.54 -5.40 -11.22
CA THR A 21 -23.20 -6.79 -10.90
C THR A 21 -22.42 -7.48 -12.02
N VAL A 22 -21.36 -8.21 -11.68
CA VAL A 22 -20.63 -9.12 -12.57
C VAL A 22 -20.67 -10.53 -11.94
N PRO A 23 -20.90 -11.62 -12.71
CA PRO A 23 -20.89 -12.97 -12.16
C PRO A 23 -19.47 -13.40 -11.75
N VAL A 24 -19.36 -14.08 -10.61
CA VAL A 24 -18.12 -14.65 -10.05
C VAL A 24 -18.18 -16.17 -10.22
N SER A 25 -17.13 -16.80 -10.73
CA SER A 25 -16.96 -18.26 -10.74
C SER A 25 -15.98 -18.70 -9.66
N GLU A 26 -16.38 -19.65 -8.83
CA GLU A 26 -15.55 -20.25 -7.79
C GLU A 26 -14.64 -21.35 -8.38
N SER A 27 -13.36 -21.06 -8.60
CA SER A 27 -12.27 -22.07 -8.55
C SER A 27 -10.89 -21.42 -8.69
N ALA A 28 -10.23 -21.10 -7.56
CA ALA A 28 -8.78 -20.86 -7.50
C ALA A 28 -8.26 -20.97 -6.05
N ALA A 29 -8.78 -21.94 -5.28
CA ALA A 29 -8.59 -21.96 -3.82
C ALA A 29 -7.17 -22.30 -3.34
N ASN A 30 -6.17 -22.51 -4.20
CA ASN A 30 -4.85 -23.01 -3.79
C ASN A 30 -3.64 -22.40 -4.52
N ASP A 31 -3.79 -21.28 -5.25
CA ASP A 31 -2.61 -20.60 -5.79
C ASP A 31 -2.03 -19.61 -4.75
N PRO A 32 -0.72 -19.71 -4.41
CA PRO A 32 -0.08 -18.70 -3.57
C PRO A 32 -0.22 -17.32 -4.24
N PRO A 33 -0.44 -16.25 -3.46
CA PRO A 33 -0.63 -14.91 -4.00
C PRO A 33 0.59 -14.56 -4.87
N ASN A 34 0.35 -14.37 -6.17
CA ASN A 34 1.39 -14.10 -7.16
C ASN A 34 2.27 -12.92 -6.70
N GLU A 35 3.56 -13.20 -6.47
CA GLU A 35 4.45 -12.49 -5.55
C GLU A 35 5.00 -11.12 -6.02
N ALA A 36 4.36 -10.47 -6.99
CA ALA A 36 4.70 -9.12 -7.38
C ALA A 36 3.43 -8.27 -7.44
N LEU A 37 3.42 -7.13 -6.74
CA LEU A 37 2.35 -6.12 -6.75
C LEU A 37 2.04 -5.52 -8.14
N ASN A 38 2.61 -6.08 -9.22
CA ASN A 38 2.14 -5.92 -10.59
C ASN A 38 0.68 -6.39 -10.80
N GLY A 39 0.11 -7.18 -9.88
CA GLY A 39 -1.25 -7.75 -10.00
C GLY A 39 -2.31 -7.22 -9.04
N THR A 40 -2.00 -6.32 -8.11
CA THR A 40 -2.98 -5.87 -7.11
C THR A 40 -3.95 -4.83 -7.70
N LEU A 41 -5.21 -5.23 -7.86
CA LEU A 41 -6.27 -4.36 -8.38
C LEU A 41 -6.76 -3.36 -7.31
N VAL A 42 -7.00 -3.83 -6.09
CA VAL A 42 -7.47 -3.00 -4.97
C VAL A 42 -7.10 -3.63 -3.63
N ILE A 43 -6.74 -2.82 -2.65
CA ILE A 43 -6.62 -3.22 -1.24
C ILE A 43 -7.54 -2.32 -0.41
N TYR A 44 -8.47 -2.87 0.35
CA TYR A 44 -9.46 -2.11 1.13
C TYR A 44 -9.36 -2.39 2.62
N VAL A 45 -9.34 -1.31 3.41
CA VAL A 45 -9.31 -1.34 4.88
C VAL A 45 -10.35 -0.35 5.40
N PRO A 46 -11.33 -0.75 6.22
CA PRO A 46 -12.29 0.17 6.82
C PRO A 46 -11.61 1.28 7.65
N PRO A 47 -12.18 2.50 7.74
CA PRO A 47 -13.44 2.97 7.14
C PRO A 47 -13.24 3.58 5.74
N ARG A 48 -12.19 3.20 5.01
CA ARG A 48 -11.81 3.83 3.73
C ARG A 48 -12.96 3.86 2.72
N GLY A 49 -12.95 4.87 1.85
CA GLY A 49 -13.83 4.92 0.68
C GLY A 49 -13.34 4.04 -0.48
N PHE A 50 -13.66 4.42 -1.71
CA PHE A 50 -13.18 3.77 -2.92
C PHE A 50 -11.90 4.42 -3.46
N GLN A 51 -11.15 3.68 -4.28
CA GLN A 51 -10.05 4.25 -5.07
C GLN A 51 -10.63 4.81 -6.37
N GLN A 52 -10.33 6.08 -6.66
CA GLN A 52 -10.71 6.72 -7.91
C GLN A 52 -9.46 7.16 -8.65
N PHE A 53 -9.45 6.98 -9.97
CA PHE A 53 -8.40 7.50 -10.83
C PHE A 53 -8.89 8.68 -11.65
N ARG A 54 -7.97 9.54 -12.05
CA ARG A 54 -8.23 10.65 -12.99
C ARG A 54 -8.57 10.08 -14.38
N PRO A 55 -9.28 10.82 -15.24
CA PRO A 55 -9.54 10.38 -16.62
C PRO A 55 -8.25 9.96 -17.34
N GLY A 56 -8.25 8.79 -17.97
CA GLY A 56 -7.08 8.24 -18.68
C GLY A 56 -6.03 7.58 -17.78
N VAL A 57 -6.13 7.71 -16.46
CA VAL A 57 -5.24 7.04 -15.50
C VAL A 57 -5.94 5.82 -14.91
N GLY A 58 -5.23 4.72 -14.70
CA GLY A 58 -5.83 3.58 -14.01
C GLY A 58 -5.02 2.30 -14.10
N LYS A 59 -5.60 1.23 -13.57
CA LYS A 59 -5.01 -0.11 -13.60
C LYS A 59 -5.54 -0.88 -14.82
N ARG A 60 -4.65 -1.60 -15.49
CA ARG A 60 -5.03 -2.51 -16.57
C ARG A 60 -5.42 -3.85 -15.97
N ILE A 61 -6.51 -4.43 -16.46
CA ILE A 61 -6.85 -5.83 -16.23
C ILE A 61 -6.57 -6.55 -17.55
N PRO A 62 -5.48 -7.34 -17.65
CA PRO A 62 -5.18 -8.10 -18.86
C PRO A 62 -6.33 -9.04 -19.24
N LYS A 63 -6.46 -9.34 -20.54
CA LYS A 63 -7.36 -10.40 -20.99
C LYS A 63 -7.00 -11.71 -20.28
N ASP A 64 -8.00 -12.54 -20.05
CA ASP A 64 -7.85 -13.86 -19.42
C ASP A 64 -7.35 -13.83 -17.96
N SER A 65 -7.36 -12.67 -17.30
CA SER A 65 -7.07 -12.56 -15.87
C SER A 65 -8.19 -13.19 -15.02
N VAL A 66 -7.80 -13.79 -13.90
CA VAL A 66 -8.71 -14.20 -12.81
C VAL A 66 -8.64 -13.17 -11.69
N LEU A 67 -9.78 -12.84 -11.09
CA LEU A 67 -9.82 -12.03 -9.88
C LEU A 67 -9.64 -12.93 -8.65
N GLN A 68 -8.51 -12.81 -7.97
CA GLN A 68 -8.31 -13.40 -6.65
C GLN A 68 -8.76 -12.42 -5.58
N TRP A 69 -9.54 -12.91 -4.61
CA TRP A 69 -10.03 -12.10 -3.51
C TRP A 69 -9.60 -12.70 -2.18
N ASN A 70 -8.83 -11.93 -1.40
CA ASN A 70 -8.52 -12.24 -0.01
C ASN A 70 -9.42 -11.39 0.90
N LEU A 71 -10.09 -12.03 1.86
CA LEU A 71 -10.97 -11.39 2.83
C LEU A 71 -10.44 -11.65 4.24
N HIS A 72 -10.07 -10.57 4.93
CA HIS A 72 -9.60 -10.62 6.31
C HIS A 72 -10.72 -10.18 7.26
N TYR A 73 -11.14 -11.08 8.15
CA TYR A 73 -12.20 -10.84 9.12
C TYR A 73 -11.65 -10.67 10.54
N THR A 74 -12.10 -9.63 11.23
CA THR A 74 -12.04 -9.57 12.69
C THR A 74 -13.20 -10.37 13.26
N MET A 75 -12.90 -11.39 14.07
CA MET A 75 -13.93 -12.27 14.63
C MET A 75 -14.76 -11.56 15.71
N THR A 76 -16.09 -11.73 15.66
CA THR A 76 -17.01 -11.20 16.68
C THR A 76 -17.37 -12.22 17.77
N GLY A 77 -16.93 -13.48 17.60
CA GLY A 77 -17.25 -14.59 18.51
C GLY A 77 -18.68 -15.13 18.36
N LYS A 78 -19.44 -14.68 17.37
CA LYS A 78 -20.81 -15.15 17.08
C LYS A 78 -20.92 -15.64 15.63
N PRO A 79 -21.81 -16.60 15.34
CA PRO A 79 -22.11 -16.95 13.95
C PRO A 79 -22.71 -15.76 13.20
N GLU A 80 -22.09 -15.40 12.07
CA GLU A 80 -22.54 -14.31 11.21
C GLU A 80 -22.60 -14.78 9.75
N LYS A 81 -23.34 -14.04 8.92
CA LYS A 81 -23.41 -14.25 7.47
C LYS A 81 -22.89 -13.01 6.77
N ASP A 82 -21.91 -13.18 5.90
CA ASP A 82 -21.39 -12.11 5.05
C ASP A 82 -21.83 -12.26 3.59
N ARG A 83 -22.00 -11.13 2.92
CA ARG A 83 -22.25 -11.03 1.47
C ARG A 83 -21.48 -9.84 0.88
N SER A 84 -20.17 -9.81 1.13
CA SER A 84 -19.29 -8.79 0.61
C SER A 84 -19.37 -8.69 -0.91
N ARG A 85 -19.23 -7.48 -1.43
CA ARG A 85 -19.20 -7.19 -2.87
C ARG A 85 -18.07 -6.23 -3.18
N VAL A 86 -17.45 -6.41 -4.35
CA VAL A 86 -16.52 -5.45 -4.94
C VAL A 86 -17.18 -4.76 -6.12
N GLY A 87 -17.05 -3.44 -6.18
CA GLY A 87 -17.47 -2.63 -7.33
C GLY A 87 -16.26 -2.24 -8.16
N LEU A 88 -16.33 -2.45 -9.48
CA LEU A 88 -15.31 -2.00 -10.42
C LEU A 88 -15.94 -0.98 -11.39
N TRP A 89 -15.26 0.14 -11.58
CA TRP A 89 -15.62 1.15 -12.57
C TRP A 89 -14.56 1.20 -13.66
N PHE A 90 -15.00 1.13 -14.90
CA PHE A 90 -14.10 1.14 -16.05
C PHE A 90 -14.01 2.55 -16.65
N GLN A 91 -12.79 2.91 -17.06
CA GLN A 91 -12.53 4.15 -17.77
C GLN A 91 -13.39 4.23 -19.04
N GLN A 92 -14.02 5.39 -19.27
CA GLN A 92 -14.79 5.68 -20.49
C GLN A 92 -13.91 6.29 -21.60
N VAL A 93 -12.66 6.63 -21.26
CA VAL A 93 -11.64 7.11 -22.17
C VAL A 93 -10.52 6.08 -22.29
N PRO A 94 -9.74 6.05 -23.38
CA PRO A 94 -8.56 5.21 -23.47
C PRO A 94 -7.61 5.43 -22.30
N LEU A 95 -7.03 4.34 -21.80
CA LEU A 95 -5.99 4.41 -20.78
C LEU A 95 -4.74 5.06 -21.41
N THR A 96 -4.28 6.17 -20.84
CA THR A 96 -3.08 6.91 -21.24
C THR A 96 -1.96 6.81 -20.20
N VAL A 97 -2.29 6.47 -18.95
CA VAL A 97 -1.33 6.20 -17.89
C VAL A 97 -1.76 4.95 -17.13
N GLU A 98 -0.92 3.92 -17.16
CA GLU A 98 -1.10 2.74 -16.33
C GLU A 98 -0.39 2.92 -15.00
N THR A 99 -1.12 2.69 -13.90
CA THR A 99 -0.58 2.78 -12.54
C THR A 99 -0.53 1.42 -11.87
N LEU A 100 0.37 1.30 -10.90
CA LEU A 100 0.64 0.10 -10.14
C LEU A 100 0.68 0.47 -8.66
N THR A 101 0.15 -0.41 -7.81
CA THR A 101 0.36 -0.28 -6.36
C THR A 101 1.70 -0.93 -6.03
N ARG A 102 2.46 -0.28 -5.16
CA ARG A 102 3.76 -0.76 -4.65
C ARG A 102 3.83 -0.49 -3.16
N SER A 103 4.79 -1.13 -2.50
CA SER A 103 5.03 -0.96 -1.07
C SER A 103 6.51 -0.98 -0.72
N SER A 104 6.88 -0.25 0.32
CA SER A 104 8.27 -0.12 0.80
C SER A 104 8.78 -1.33 1.60
N ASN A 105 7.89 -2.19 2.11
CA ASN A 105 8.22 -3.39 2.89
C ASN A 105 8.76 -4.55 2.05
N ARG A 106 8.76 -4.39 0.71
CA ARG A 106 9.47 -5.23 -0.26
C ARG A 106 10.44 -4.37 -1.09
N GLY A 107 10.90 -3.25 -0.53
CA GLY A 107 11.93 -2.42 -1.16
C GLY A 107 13.26 -3.16 -1.24
N ASP A 108 14.20 -2.58 -1.98
CA ASP A 108 15.54 -3.15 -2.18
C ASP A 108 16.35 -3.23 -0.87
N THR A 109 16.05 -2.34 0.08
CA THR A 109 16.72 -2.32 1.39
C THR A 109 15.70 -2.14 2.50
N TYR A 110 15.87 -2.92 3.57
CA TYR A 110 15.06 -2.82 4.77
C TYR A 110 15.95 -2.62 5.99
N ILE A 111 15.65 -1.61 6.82
CA ILE A 111 16.43 -1.24 7.99
C ILE A 111 15.53 -1.23 9.22
N THR A 112 15.96 -1.87 10.29
CA THR A 112 15.32 -1.78 11.60
C THR A 112 16.32 -1.38 12.67
N GLN A 113 15.96 -0.43 13.53
CA GLN A 113 16.86 0.06 14.58
C GLN A 113 18.24 0.48 14.05
N GLY A 114 18.27 1.05 12.84
CA GLY A 114 19.51 1.48 12.18
C GLY A 114 20.39 0.35 11.63
N GLN A 115 19.93 -0.91 11.66
CA GLN A 115 20.63 -2.06 11.08
C GLN A 115 19.88 -2.57 9.86
N GLU A 116 20.60 -2.80 8.77
CA GLU A 116 20.03 -3.44 7.58
C GLU A 116 19.67 -4.89 7.88
N VAL A 117 18.45 -5.29 7.48
CA VAL A 117 17.97 -6.65 7.59
C VAL A 117 18.53 -7.44 6.40
N PRO A 118 19.30 -8.53 6.62
CA PRO A 118 19.93 -9.27 5.53
C PRO A 118 18.91 -9.83 4.54
N GLU A 119 19.21 -9.78 3.24
CA GLU A 119 18.35 -10.30 2.15
C GLU A 119 17.87 -11.73 2.42
N LYS A 120 18.75 -12.61 2.91
CA LYS A 120 18.40 -14.00 3.27
C LYS A 120 17.24 -14.12 4.27
N VAL A 121 17.04 -13.12 5.14
CA VAL A 121 15.94 -13.07 6.11
C VAL A 121 14.66 -12.59 5.42
N LEU A 122 14.78 -11.68 4.46
CA LEU A 122 13.66 -11.14 3.66
C LEU A 122 13.12 -12.16 2.63
N SER A 123 13.95 -13.10 2.20
CA SER A 123 13.62 -14.10 1.17
C SER A 123 13.25 -15.48 1.74
N ASP A 124 13.24 -15.65 3.05
CA ASP A 124 13.01 -16.95 3.71
C ASP A 124 11.50 -17.20 3.91
N PRO A 125 10.91 -18.25 3.29
CA PRO A 125 9.49 -18.56 3.39
C PRO A 125 9.08 -19.12 4.77
N ASP A 126 10.03 -19.51 5.62
CA ASP A 126 9.80 -19.96 7.00
C ASP A 126 10.16 -18.87 8.03
N SER A 127 10.73 -17.75 7.59
CA SER A 127 10.99 -16.59 8.43
C SER A 127 9.68 -15.90 8.80
N ALA A 128 9.66 -15.17 9.92
CA ALA A 128 8.64 -14.17 10.20
C ALA A 128 8.54 -13.08 9.09
N CYS A 129 9.44 -13.15 8.10
CA CYS A 129 9.53 -12.32 6.91
C CYS A 129 9.27 -13.08 5.59
N ALA A 130 8.49 -14.19 5.61
CA ALA A 130 7.94 -14.87 4.42
C ALA A 130 6.87 -14.03 3.67
N GLY A 131 7.09 -12.72 3.61
CA GLY A 131 6.12 -11.65 3.40
C GLY A 131 6.74 -10.31 3.80
N PRO A 132 5.96 -9.23 4.00
CA PRO A 132 6.48 -7.98 4.54
C PRO A 132 7.30 -8.20 5.82
N CYS A 133 8.60 -7.89 5.80
CA CYS A 133 9.43 -8.14 6.96
C CYS A 133 9.18 -7.09 8.05
N LEU A 134 8.85 -7.54 9.26
CA LEU A 134 8.99 -6.73 10.46
C LEU A 134 9.70 -7.58 11.51
N PRO A 135 11.01 -7.37 11.74
CA PRO A 135 11.72 -7.97 12.85
C PRO A 135 11.01 -7.70 14.18
N VAL A 136 11.19 -8.61 15.14
CA VAL A 136 10.49 -8.59 16.42
C VAL A 136 10.63 -7.24 17.10
N ILE A 137 9.50 -6.63 17.45
CA ILE A 137 9.47 -5.43 18.28
C ILE A 137 9.50 -5.90 19.74
N PRO A 138 10.52 -5.52 20.53
CA PRO A 138 10.64 -5.95 21.92
C PRO A 138 9.47 -5.49 22.79
N ALA A 139 9.20 -6.27 23.84
CA ALA A 139 8.27 -5.85 24.89
C ALA A 139 8.68 -4.48 25.46
N ASN A 140 7.67 -3.63 25.71
CA ASN A 140 7.82 -2.29 26.27
C ASN A 140 8.63 -1.28 25.45
N GLU A 141 9.02 -1.59 24.21
CA GLU A 141 9.78 -0.68 23.35
C GLU A 141 8.92 0.53 22.92
N PRO A 142 9.23 1.76 23.36
CA PRO A 142 8.36 2.91 23.11
C PRO A 142 8.53 3.55 21.74
N ASN A 143 9.59 3.22 20.99
CA ASN A 143 9.88 3.89 19.72
C ASN A 143 10.66 3.01 18.75
N TYR A 144 10.09 1.88 18.36
CA TYR A 144 10.74 0.98 17.43
C TYR A 144 10.73 1.54 16.00
N ALA A 145 11.88 1.67 15.35
CA ALA A 145 11.98 2.22 13.98
C ALA A 145 12.11 1.11 12.93
N ALA A 146 11.30 1.22 11.87
CA ALA A 146 11.42 0.43 10.65
C ALA A 146 11.51 1.34 9.42
N THR A 147 12.30 0.95 8.43
CA THR A 147 12.53 1.73 7.21
C THR A 147 12.62 0.82 6.00
N GLY A 148 11.85 1.11 4.96
CA GLY A 148 11.95 0.48 3.66
C GLY A 148 12.43 1.48 2.61
N ILE A 149 13.36 1.07 1.74
CA ILE A 149 13.92 1.91 0.68
C ILE A 149 13.69 1.22 -0.66
N THR A 150 13.14 1.96 -1.63
CA THR A 150 13.00 1.49 -3.01
C THR A 150 13.76 2.42 -3.96
N ALA A 151 14.59 1.87 -4.84
CA ALA A 151 15.23 2.60 -5.92
C ALA A 151 14.42 2.49 -7.22
N PHE A 152 14.27 3.60 -7.94
CA PHE A 152 13.59 3.63 -9.24
C PHE A 152 14.61 3.60 -10.38
N GLN A 153 14.55 2.57 -11.21
CA GLN A 153 15.44 2.43 -12.38
C GLN A 153 14.93 3.19 -13.62
N ASP A 154 13.64 3.50 -13.65
CA ASP A 154 12.98 4.25 -14.70
C ASP A 154 12.48 5.58 -14.14
N ASP A 155 12.24 6.57 -15.01
CA ASP A 155 11.43 7.73 -14.64
C ASP A 155 10.03 7.25 -14.21
N VAL A 156 9.56 7.74 -13.07
CA VAL A 156 8.25 7.35 -12.51
C VAL A 156 7.44 8.56 -12.08
N THR A 157 6.13 8.40 -12.02
CA THR A 157 5.23 9.37 -11.41
C THR A 157 4.50 8.75 -10.23
N ILE A 158 4.60 9.35 -9.04
CA ILE A 158 3.86 8.97 -7.83
C ILE A 158 2.54 9.74 -7.78
N HIS A 159 1.44 9.00 -7.73
CA HIS A 159 0.08 9.55 -7.75
C HIS A 159 -0.57 9.62 -6.37
N LEU A 160 -0.21 8.71 -5.49
CA LEU A 160 -0.83 8.55 -4.17
C LEU A 160 0.11 7.84 -3.21
N MET A 161 0.01 8.18 -1.93
CA MET A 161 0.66 7.48 -0.83
C MET A 161 -0.36 7.00 0.19
N TRP A 162 -0.10 5.83 0.77
CA TRP A 162 -0.98 5.21 1.76
C TRP A 162 -0.16 4.52 2.87
N PRO A 163 0.00 5.20 4.02
CA PRO A 163 0.60 4.62 5.21
C PRO A 163 -0.28 3.51 5.80
N HIS A 164 0.30 2.35 6.09
CA HIS A 164 -0.37 1.26 6.76
C HIS A 164 0.51 0.61 7.83
N MET A 165 0.01 0.65 9.07
CA MET A 165 0.53 -0.01 10.27
C MET A 165 -0.65 -0.41 11.16
N HIS A 166 -0.46 -1.32 12.11
CA HIS A 166 -1.47 -1.71 13.09
C HIS A 166 -1.46 -0.80 14.32
N VAL A 167 -1.98 -1.30 15.44
CA VAL A 167 -2.37 -0.51 16.62
C VAL A 167 -1.20 0.13 17.35
N ARG A 168 0.04 -0.28 17.05
CA ARG A 168 1.25 0.33 17.64
C ARG A 168 1.89 1.40 16.77
N GLY A 169 1.46 1.56 15.52
CA GLY A 169 1.98 2.60 14.64
C GLY A 169 1.84 4.00 15.23
N LYS A 170 2.92 4.77 15.23
CA LYS A 170 3.00 6.14 15.79
C LYS A 170 3.02 7.21 14.70
N ASP A 171 3.85 6.98 13.70
CA ASP A 171 4.07 7.92 12.60
C ASP A 171 4.64 7.20 11.37
N MET A 172 4.48 7.83 10.20
CA MET A 172 5.13 7.39 8.98
C MET A 172 5.52 8.57 8.09
N THR A 173 6.74 8.54 7.58
CA THR A 173 7.31 9.56 6.67
C THR A 173 7.76 8.91 5.37
N TYR A 174 7.49 9.57 4.25
CA TYR A 174 7.94 9.23 2.90
C TYR A 174 8.89 10.33 2.43
N LEU A 175 10.15 10.00 2.26
CA LEU A 175 11.21 10.90 1.81
C LEU A 175 11.74 10.40 0.47
N VAL A 176 11.90 11.30 -0.48
CA VAL A 176 12.60 11.00 -1.74
C VAL A 176 14.00 11.59 -1.70
N THR A 177 14.99 10.82 -2.13
CA THR A 177 16.34 11.30 -2.45
C THR A 177 16.51 11.23 -3.96
N TYR A 178 16.84 12.37 -4.59
CA TYR A 178 17.04 12.49 -6.04
C TYR A 178 18.48 12.09 -6.43
N PRO A 179 18.75 11.84 -7.73
CA PRO A 179 20.09 11.48 -8.21
C PRO A 179 21.18 12.51 -7.91
N ASP A 180 20.80 13.78 -7.74
CA ASP A 180 21.70 14.89 -7.38
C ASP A 180 21.96 14.98 -5.86
N GLY A 181 21.37 14.10 -5.06
CA GLY A 181 21.48 14.08 -3.60
C GLY A 181 20.51 15.00 -2.87
N ARG A 182 19.66 15.76 -3.57
CA ARG A 182 18.59 16.54 -2.95
C ARG A 182 17.59 15.60 -2.28
N GLU A 183 17.00 16.05 -1.18
CA GLU A 183 15.93 15.31 -0.50
C GLU A 183 14.67 16.16 -0.36
N ASP A 184 13.51 15.56 -0.62
CA ASP A 184 12.20 16.16 -0.32
C ASP A 184 11.38 15.19 0.53
N VAL A 185 10.72 15.70 1.57
CA VAL A 185 9.67 14.94 2.26
C VAL A 185 8.41 15.04 1.43
N LEU A 186 7.99 13.90 0.88
CA LEU A 186 6.73 13.81 0.16
C LEU A 186 5.60 13.82 1.17
N LEU A 187 5.49 12.81 2.03
CA LEU A 187 4.41 12.70 3.03
C LEU A 187 4.98 12.57 4.44
N ASN A 188 4.40 13.29 5.40
CA ASN A 188 4.66 13.11 6.83
C ASN A 188 3.33 12.96 7.57
N VAL A 189 3.15 11.83 8.25
CA VAL A 189 2.01 11.55 9.13
C VAL A 189 2.53 11.40 10.56
N PRO A 190 2.71 12.51 11.31
CA PRO A 190 3.39 12.50 12.61
C PRO A 190 2.54 11.95 13.77
N ASN A 191 1.23 11.81 13.56
CA ASN A 191 0.29 11.23 14.53
C ASN A 191 -0.56 10.21 13.79
N TYR A 192 0.07 9.11 13.37
CA TYR A 192 -0.62 8.00 12.73
C TYR A 192 -1.70 7.46 13.68
N ASN A 193 -2.85 7.10 13.11
CA ASN A 193 -3.93 6.48 13.84
C ASN A 193 -4.42 5.29 13.02
N PHE A 194 -4.35 4.09 13.60
CA PHE A 194 -4.80 2.85 13.00
C PHE A 194 -6.24 2.91 12.47
N ASN A 195 -7.11 3.73 13.06
CA ASN A 195 -8.50 3.87 12.61
C ASN A 195 -8.64 4.79 11.38
N TRP A 196 -7.60 5.53 11.01
CA TRP A 196 -7.59 6.54 9.95
C TRP A 196 -6.53 6.25 8.88
N GLN A 197 -6.72 5.13 8.19
CA GLN A 197 -5.81 4.66 7.14
C GLN A 197 -6.18 5.26 5.79
N LEU A 198 -5.83 6.53 5.62
CA LEU A 198 -6.27 7.36 4.50
C LEU A 198 -5.38 7.24 3.27
N TYR A 199 -5.98 7.52 2.12
CA TYR A 199 -5.25 7.85 0.90
C TYR A 199 -4.86 9.32 0.88
N TYR A 200 -3.57 9.54 0.63
CA TYR A 200 -2.99 10.86 0.38
C TYR A 200 -2.74 10.95 -1.12
N GLU A 201 -3.77 11.36 -1.87
CA GLU A 201 -3.67 11.61 -3.30
C GLU A 201 -3.03 12.97 -3.54
N PHE A 202 -2.04 13.03 -4.40
CA PHE A 202 -1.45 14.31 -4.80
C PHE A 202 -2.42 15.07 -5.70
N ASP A 203 -2.59 16.38 -5.45
CA ASP A 203 -3.33 17.25 -6.35
C ASP A 203 -2.62 17.33 -7.72
N GLN A 204 -1.29 17.31 -7.68
CA GLN A 204 -0.39 17.19 -8.83
C GLN A 204 0.58 16.03 -8.58
N PRO A 205 0.47 14.91 -9.32
CA PRO A 205 1.37 13.78 -9.18
C PRO A 205 2.85 14.18 -9.27
N VAL A 206 3.69 13.52 -8.47
CA VAL A 206 5.10 13.86 -8.33
C VAL A 206 5.94 13.02 -9.27
N LYS A 207 6.67 13.66 -10.18
CA LYS A 207 7.61 13.00 -11.08
C LYS A 207 8.96 12.81 -10.42
N LEU A 208 9.47 11.59 -10.47
CA LEU A 208 10.78 11.22 -9.97
C LEU A 208 11.63 10.71 -11.14
N PRO A 209 12.81 11.29 -11.40
CA PRO A 209 13.71 10.76 -12.41
C PRO A 209 14.27 9.40 -11.99
N ALA A 210 14.66 8.59 -12.97
CA ALA A 210 15.46 7.39 -12.75
C ALA A 210 16.68 7.69 -11.85
N GLY A 211 17.00 6.75 -10.96
CA GLY A 211 18.01 6.89 -9.91
C GLY A 211 17.50 7.54 -8.61
N SER A 212 16.25 8.03 -8.57
CA SER A 212 15.65 8.46 -7.31
C SER A 212 15.39 7.27 -6.38
N THR A 213 15.43 7.51 -5.07
CA THR A 213 15.03 6.51 -4.06
C THR A 213 13.88 7.04 -3.21
N LEU A 214 12.93 6.17 -2.89
CA LEU A 214 11.86 6.45 -1.93
C LEU A 214 12.16 5.70 -0.63
N LYS A 215 12.46 6.45 0.43
CA LYS A 215 12.61 5.97 1.79
C LYS A 215 11.30 6.18 2.55
N VAL A 216 10.73 5.09 3.07
CA VAL A 216 9.60 5.14 4.00
C VAL A 216 10.09 4.77 5.39
N ILE A 217 9.81 5.60 6.37
CA ILE A 217 10.23 5.45 7.77
C ILE A 217 8.96 5.39 8.61
N GLY A 218 8.85 4.45 9.53
CA GLY A 218 7.76 4.42 10.50
C GLY A 218 8.23 3.98 11.88
N HIS A 219 7.47 4.38 12.89
CA HIS A 219 7.75 4.06 14.28
C HIS A 219 6.58 3.36 14.97
N PHE A 220 6.91 2.51 15.95
CA PHE A 220 5.95 1.77 16.76
C PHE A 220 6.13 2.06 18.26
N ASP A 221 5.03 2.15 19.00
CA ASP A 221 5.00 2.26 20.46
C ASP A 221 4.41 0.97 21.06
N ASN A 222 5.29 0.03 21.42
CA ASN A 222 4.94 -1.18 22.16
C ASN A 222 5.04 -0.97 23.68
N SER A 223 5.05 0.26 24.18
CA SER A 223 5.11 0.54 25.61
C SER A 223 3.73 0.59 26.28
N VAL A 224 3.72 0.49 27.61
CA VAL A 224 2.54 0.69 28.47
C VAL A 224 1.90 2.08 28.32
N LYS A 225 2.60 3.06 27.73
CA LYS A 225 2.07 4.42 27.52
C LYS A 225 1.12 4.50 26.32
N ASN A 226 1.26 3.61 25.34
CA ASN A 226 0.33 3.50 24.24
C ASN A 226 -0.96 2.83 24.71
N ARG A 227 -2.00 3.62 24.96
CA ARG A 227 -3.31 3.12 25.42
C ARG A 227 -4.00 2.20 24.42
N GLY A 228 -3.59 2.22 23.14
CA GLY A 228 -4.07 1.32 22.10
C GLY A 228 -3.33 -0.02 22.03
N ASN A 229 -2.23 -0.18 22.78
CA ASN A 229 -1.46 -1.42 22.83
C ASN A 229 -2.15 -2.47 23.70
N PRO A 230 -2.58 -3.62 23.14
CA PRO A 230 -3.30 -4.64 23.90
C PRO A 230 -2.42 -5.48 24.84
N ALA A 231 -1.10 -5.52 24.62
CA ALA A 231 -0.18 -6.39 25.37
C ALA A 231 1.27 -5.85 25.35
N PRO A 232 1.57 -4.75 26.05
CA PRO A 232 2.90 -4.12 26.06
C PRO A 232 4.01 -5.01 26.64
N GLU A 233 3.66 -5.99 27.46
CA GLU A 233 4.59 -6.94 28.07
C GLU A 233 5.06 -8.05 27.12
N LYS A 234 4.48 -8.13 25.92
CA LYS A 234 4.82 -9.15 24.91
C LYS A 234 5.68 -8.58 23.79
N GLU A 235 6.52 -9.45 23.25
CA GLU A 235 7.10 -9.24 21.93
C GLU A 235 6.02 -9.21 20.85
N VAL A 236 6.28 -8.46 19.78
CA VAL A 236 5.35 -8.29 18.67
C VAL A 236 6.03 -8.70 17.38
N TYR A 237 5.33 -9.48 16.57
CA TYR A 237 5.83 -10.06 15.35
C TYR A 237 5.03 -9.51 14.15
N TRP A 238 5.53 -9.75 12.94
CA TRP A 238 4.72 -9.54 11.75
C TRP A 238 3.54 -10.52 11.71
N SER A 239 2.33 -10.02 11.46
CA SER A 239 1.15 -10.85 11.19
C SER A 239 0.02 -9.97 10.64
N GLU A 240 -0.92 -10.58 9.92
CA GLU A 240 -2.10 -9.86 9.39
C GLU A 240 -3.05 -9.39 10.50
N GLN A 241 -2.96 -9.96 11.71
CA GLN A 241 -3.86 -9.59 12.80
C GLN A 241 -3.49 -8.23 13.42
N SER A 242 -4.51 -7.40 13.69
CA SER A 242 -4.28 -6.03 14.17
C SER A 242 -3.68 -5.93 15.58
N TRP A 243 -3.67 -7.01 16.36
CA TRP A 243 -2.99 -7.07 17.66
C TRP A 243 -1.51 -7.44 17.55
N ASP A 244 -1.09 -7.99 16.40
CA ASP A 244 0.30 -8.06 15.96
C ASP A 244 0.60 -6.80 15.12
N GLU A 245 1.59 -6.81 14.24
CA GLU A 245 2.00 -5.59 13.56
C GLU A 245 2.34 -5.76 12.08
N MET A 246 2.18 -4.66 11.33
CA MET A 246 2.61 -4.53 9.95
C MET A 246 3.35 -3.21 9.77
N PHE A 247 4.35 -3.20 8.89
CA PHE A 247 4.93 -1.99 8.35
C PHE A 247 4.70 -1.99 6.85
N THR A 248 3.91 -1.06 6.31
CA THR A 248 3.71 -0.96 4.88
C THR A 248 3.51 0.48 4.42
N GLY A 249 4.52 1.01 3.74
CA GLY A 249 4.38 2.27 3.02
C GLY A 249 3.88 2.04 1.61
N PHE A 250 2.57 1.99 1.39
CA PHE A 250 2.03 1.86 0.03
C PHE A 250 2.17 3.15 -0.75
N TYR A 251 2.34 3.02 -2.06
CA TYR A 251 2.26 4.12 -3.02
C TYR A 251 1.74 3.64 -4.38
N GLU A 252 1.04 4.52 -5.09
CA GLU A 252 0.56 4.28 -6.45
C GLU A 252 1.49 4.99 -7.44
N VAL A 253 2.05 4.24 -8.40
CA VAL A 253 3.11 4.71 -9.29
C VAL A 253 2.83 4.34 -10.74
N SER A 254 3.16 5.22 -11.69
CA SER A 254 3.30 4.89 -13.11
C SER A 254 4.76 4.90 -13.53
N ILE A 255 5.12 4.04 -14.48
CA ILE A 255 6.43 4.07 -15.13
C ILE A 255 6.31 4.90 -16.40
N ASP A 256 7.10 5.95 -16.52
CA ASP A 256 7.00 6.97 -17.58
C ASP A 256 7.78 6.52 -18.84
N LYS A 257 7.55 5.28 -19.31
CA LYS A 257 8.16 4.77 -20.55
C LYS A 257 7.45 5.33 -21.78
N LYS A 258 8.22 5.97 -22.68
CA LYS A 258 7.71 6.58 -23.92
C LYS A 258 7.09 5.59 -24.91
N ASP A 259 7.49 4.31 -24.87
CA ASP A 259 7.16 3.32 -25.93
C ASP A 259 6.33 2.12 -25.46
N ARG A 260 5.59 2.21 -24.35
CA ARG A 260 4.69 1.10 -23.96
C ARG A 260 3.42 1.18 -24.81
N PRO A 261 3.17 0.29 -25.79
CA PRO A 261 1.93 0.35 -26.57
C PRO A 261 0.76 0.14 -25.61
N MET A 262 -0.02 1.19 -25.41
CA MET A 262 -1.29 1.12 -24.71
C MET A 262 -2.28 0.53 -25.71
N THR A 263 -2.43 -0.79 -25.68
CA THR A 263 -3.38 -1.49 -26.55
C THR A 263 -4.77 -0.91 -26.33
N ALA A 264 -5.46 -0.63 -27.44
CA ALA A 264 -6.79 -0.03 -27.44
C ALA A 264 -7.76 -0.79 -26.50
N PRO A 265 -8.70 -0.08 -25.84
CA PRO A 265 -9.65 -0.71 -24.94
C PRO A 265 -10.43 -1.82 -25.67
N VAL A 266 -10.55 -2.98 -25.03
CA VAL A 266 -11.52 -4.00 -25.45
C VAL A 266 -12.89 -3.39 -25.23
N THR A 267 -13.59 -3.05 -26.30
CA THR A 267 -14.99 -2.59 -26.24
C THR A 267 -15.80 -3.65 -25.51
N ALA A 268 -16.26 -3.33 -24.29
CA ALA A 268 -17.20 -4.16 -23.56
C ALA A 268 -18.45 -4.33 -24.44
N ARG A 269 -18.71 -5.55 -24.91
CA ARG A 269 -19.98 -5.86 -25.56
C ARG A 269 -21.06 -5.73 -24.50
N THR A 270 -21.91 -4.72 -24.64
CA THR A 270 -23.17 -4.62 -23.89
C THR A 270 -24.07 -5.77 -24.34
N GLY A 271 -24.06 -6.88 -23.60
CA GLY A 271 -25.04 -7.95 -23.73
C GLY A 271 -26.39 -7.47 -23.17
N ARG A 272 -27.44 -7.61 -23.98
CA ARG A 272 -28.84 -7.46 -23.59
C ARG A 272 -29.28 -8.61 -22.69
#